data_AF-A0A834GZF1-F1
#
_entry.id   AF-A0A834GZF1-F1
#
_cell.length_a   1.000
_cell.length_b   1.000
_cell.length_c   1.000
_cell.angle_alpha   90.00
_cell.angle_beta   90.00
_cell.angle_gamma   90.00
#
_symmetry.space_group_name_H-M   'P 1'
#
loop_
_entity.id
_entity.type
_entity.pdbx_description
1 polymer ?
#
loop_
_entity_poly.entity_id
_entity_poly.type
_entity_poly.pdbx_seq_one_letter_code
_entity_poly.pdbx_strand_id
1 'polypeptide(L)'
;MNMSSVGFDRNLSHAKFQSSVFGTDVPSKSSSLQLVLRLATSRDDIDVVAVNDPFVDANYMAYMLKYDSTCGVFKGTIKVFDESTLEINGKQIKISSKSVDKHPTLSIQRPSRDSLGDYGAEYVVESSGIFTTLKKASIHKKGGAKKVVISAPSADAPMFVVGVNETTYKANMDIVSNASCTTNCLAPLAKAVGKVLPELNGKLTGMAFHVPTPNVSVVDLTCRLEKSASYEDVKAAIKYASKGPLNGILGYTDEDVVSNDFVGDSRSSIFDAKAGIGMNASFMKLVSWYDNEWGAGQACIGLLKGPLRHGTVQSTGSEAIAAVAFSLSVQFSLLEG
;
A
#
# COMPACT_ATOMS: atom_id res chain seq x y z
N MET A 1 -8.88 -1.85 22.88
CA MET A 1 -8.04 -1.92 21.69
C MET A 1 -8.97 -1.94 20.49
N ASN A 2 -9.33 -0.74 20.04
CA ASN A 2 -10.31 -0.51 18.99
C ASN A 2 -9.80 -0.99 17.62
N MET A 3 -10.74 -1.42 16.76
CA MET A 3 -10.44 -2.23 15.58
C MET A 3 -11.08 -1.64 14.33
N SER A 4 -10.27 -1.53 13.29
CA SER A 4 -10.67 -0.88 12.04
C SER A 4 -9.78 -1.41 10.88
N SER A 5 -10.40 -2.02 9.86
CA SER A 5 -9.81 -2.95 8.85
C SER A 5 -10.50 -3.13 7.43
N VAL A 6 -9.87 -2.73 6.32
CA VAL A 6 -10.44 -2.48 4.96
C VAL A 6 -10.65 -3.67 3.98
N GLY A 7 -11.86 -4.20 3.88
CA GLY A 7 -12.23 -5.33 3.02
C GLY A 7 -12.80 -5.11 1.62
N PHE A 8 -12.75 -6.20 0.82
CA PHE A 8 -12.92 -6.23 -0.63
C PHE A 8 -13.30 -7.62 -1.20
N ASP A 9 -13.63 -7.68 -2.49
CA ASP A 9 -14.05 -8.82 -3.32
C ASP A 9 -13.72 -8.47 -4.78
N ARG A 10 -13.61 -9.47 -5.64
CA ARG A 10 -13.02 -9.37 -6.97
C ARG A 10 -13.85 -10.14 -7.99
N ASN A 11 -14.48 -9.42 -8.91
CA ASN A 11 -15.29 -10.00 -9.97
C ASN A 11 -14.55 -10.02 -11.32
N LEU A 12 -14.65 -11.13 -12.06
CA LEU A 12 -14.05 -11.27 -13.40
C LEU A 12 -15.06 -11.62 -14.51
N SER A 13 -16.31 -11.95 -14.16
CA SER A 13 -17.39 -12.20 -15.13
C SER A 13 -18.77 -12.30 -14.47
N HIS A 14 -19.59 -11.25 -14.62
CA HIS A 14 -21.06 -11.27 -14.46
C HIS A 14 -21.69 -12.11 -13.31
N ALA A 15 -21.60 -11.68 -12.05
CA ALA A 15 -22.68 -11.85 -11.05
C ALA A 15 -22.52 -10.88 -9.86
N LYS A 16 -23.63 -10.53 -9.19
CA LYS A 16 -23.77 -9.44 -8.20
C LYS A 16 -23.08 -9.68 -6.83
N PHE A 17 -22.84 -8.57 -6.10
CA PHE A 17 -22.48 -8.44 -4.66
C PHE A 17 -21.06 -8.89 -4.26
N GLN A 18 -20.35 -8.43 -3.20
CA GLN A 18 -20.36 -7.23 -2.31
C GLN A 18 -19.18 -7.35 -1.27
N SER A 19 -18.43 -6.29 -0.87
CA SER A 19 -17.29 -6.40 0.11
C SER A 19 -16.70 -5.10 0.74
N SER A 20 -15.97 -5.09 1.88
CA SER A 20 -16.09 -4.00 2.91
C SER A 20 -14.87 -3.26 3.59
N VAL A 21 -14.52 -1.99 3.22
CA VAL A 21 -13.45 -1.04 3.70
C VAL A 21 -13.55 -0.38 5.13
N PHE A 22 -12.58 -0.43 6.09
CA PHE A 22 -12.58 0.08 7.51
C PHE A 22 -11.13 0.46 8.05
N GLY A 23 -10.86 1.38 9.01
CA GLY A 23 -9.46 1.73 9.50
C GLY A 23 -9.35 2.87 10.57
N THR A 24 -8.42 2.82 11.57
CA THR A 24 -8.08 3.84 12.64
C THR A 24 -7.47 3.29 13.96
N ASP A 25 -6.50 4.02 14.55
CA ASP A 25 -6.58 4.61 15.91
C ASP A 25 -5.51 5.74 16.05
N VAL A 26 -5.74 6.74 16.92
CA VAL A 26 -4.98 8.01 17.11
C VAL A 26 -5.23 9.09 16.01
N PRO A 27 -5.38 10.41 16.35
CA PRO A 27 -6.01 11.42 15.47
C PRO A 27 -5.32 11.78 14.14
N SER A 28 -4.18 11.19 13.82
CA SER A 28 -3.43 11.41 12.58
C SER A 28 -3.43 10.20 11.63
N LYS A 29 -4.26 9.18 11.89
CA LYS A 29 -4.28 7.91 11.11
C LYS A 29 -5.60 7.56 10.43
N SER A 30 -6.62 8.43 10.47
CA SER A 30 -7.85 8.21 9.70
C SER A 30 -7.67 8.41 8.19
N SER A 31 -6.59 9.06 7.75
CA SER A 31 -6.31 9.30 6.32
C SER A 31 -6.13 8.00 5.54
N SER A 32 -5.40 7.01 6.06
CA SER A 32 -5.24 5.71 5.39
C SER A 32 -6.56 4.98 5.13
N LEU A 33 -7.54 5.06 6.05
CA LEU A 33 -8.90 4.57 5.81
C LEU A 33 -9.55 5.36 4.68
N GLN A 34 -9.65 6.67 4.88
CA GLN A 34 -10.39 7.59 4.01
C GLN A 34 -9.89 7.53 2.56
N LEU A 35 -8.58 7.42 2.37
CA LEU A 35 -7.97 7.39 1.04
C LEU A 35 -8.07 6.02 0.38
N VAL A 36 -7.95 4.91 1.12
CA VAL A 36 -8.24 3.59 0.57
C VAL A 36 -9.73 3.46 0.21
N LEU A 37 -10.64 4.09 0.97
CA LEU A 37 -12.06 4.21 0.64
C LEU A 37 -12.28 5.01 -0.65
N ARG A 38 -11.65 6.19 -0.78
CA ARG A 38 -11.71 7.03 -2.00
C ARG A 38 -11.16 6.30 -3.23
N LEU A 39 -10.01 5.64 -3.09
CA LEU A 39 -9.37 4.86 -4.15
C LEU A 39 -10.21 3.66 -4.56
N ALA A 40 -10.77 2.90 -3.62
CA ALA A 40 -11.56 1.73 -3.95
C ALA A 40 -12.93 2.08 -4.56
N THR A 41 -13.60 3.12 -4.06
CA THR A 41 -14.91 3.56 -4.59
C THR A 41 -14.84 4.24 -5.95
N SER A 42 -13.64 4.60 -6.43
CA SER A 42 -13.41 5.09 -7.80
C SER A 42 -13.03 3.97 -8.79
N ARG A 43 -12.97 2.72 -8.35
CA ARG A 43 -12.59 1.56 -9.18
C ARG A 43 -13.79 0.67 -9.49
N ASP A 44 -13.81 0.17 -10.73
CA ASP A 44 -14.85 -0.75 -11.20
C ASP A 44 -14.52 -2.23 -10.90
N ASP A 45 -13.26 -2.55 -10.60
CA ASP A 45 -12.78 -3.92 -10.35
C ASP A 45 -12.81 -4.34 -8.88
N ILE A 46 -13.38 -3.49 -8.02
CA ILE A 46 -13.46 -3.62 -6.57
C ILE A 46 -14.78 -3.00 -6.10
N ASP A 47 -15.46 -3.68 -5.17
CA ASP A 47 -16.61 -3.13 -4.45
C ASP A 47 -16.23 -2.73 -3.02
N VAL A 48 -17.01 -1.80 -2.46
CA VAL A 48 -16.96 -1.37 -1.05
C VAL A 48 -18.37 -1.43 -0.48
N VAL A 49 -18.58 -2.05 0.68
CA VAL A 49 -19.93 -2.38 1.22
C VAL A 49 -20.06 -2.40 2.75
N ALA A 50 -18.98 -2.32 3.52
CA ALA A 50 -19.06 -1.94 4.92
C ALA A 50 -17.78 -1.25 5.41
N VAL A 51 -17.85 -0.55 6.54
CA VAL A 51 -16.81 0.18 7.27
C VAL A 51 -17.06 -0.02 8.76
N ASN A 52 -16.03 -0.22 9.59
CA ASN A 52 -16.10 -0.05 11.03
C ASN A 52 -14.96 0.83 11.49
N ASP A 53 -15.35 1.99 11.98
CA ASP A 53 -14.54 2.82 12.81
C ASP A 53 -15.39 3.06 14.08
N PRO A 54 -14.94 2.61 15.27
CA PRO A 54 -15.75 2.69 16.48
C PRO A 54 -15.98 4.13 16.98
N PHE A 55 -15.46 5.14 16.27
CA PHE A 55 -15.60 6.55 16.56
C PHE A 55 -16.33 7.34 15.46
N VAL A 56 -16.74 6.70 14.35
CA VAL A 56 -17.30 7.37 13.17
C VAL A 56 -18.59 6.68 12.70
N ASP A 57 -19.71 7.41 12.74
CA ASP A 57 -20.99 6.99 12.14
C ASP A 57 -21.07 7.30 10.64
N ALA A 58 -22.15 6.91 9.96
CA ALA A 58 -22.30 7.17 8.52
C ALA A 58 -22.36 8.65 8.12
N ASN A 59 -22.86 9.55 8.99
CA ASN A 59 -22.90 10.98 8.72
C ASN A 59 -21.48 11.57 8.79
N TYR A 60 -20.73 11.22 9.83
CA TYR A 60 -19.36 11.70 10.02
C TYR A 60 -18.41 11.06 9.00
N MET A 61 -18.61 9.79 8.63
CA MET A 61 -17.90 9.11 7.53
C MET A 61 -18.15 9.82 6.20
N ALA A 62 -19.41 10.19 5.90
CA ALA A 62 -19.75 10.92 4.69
C ALA A 62 -19.13 12.34 4.67
N TYR A 63 -19.06 13.02 5.81
CA TYR A 63 -18.37 14.31 5.94
C TYR A 63 -16.86 14.18 5.69
N MET A 64 -16.20 13.25 6.38
CA MET A 64 -14.77 12.95 6.23
C MET A 64 -14.44 12.56 4.78
N LEU A 65 -15.20 11.63 4.21
CA LEU A 65 -15.03 11.23 2.82
C LEU A 65 -15.19 12.40 1.85
N LYS A 66 -16.16 13.30 2.08
CA LYS A 66 -16.44 14.44 1.20
C LYS A 66 -15.34 15.50 1.23
N TYR A 67 -14.79 15.81 2.40
CA TYR A 67 -13.84 16.90 2.60
C TYR A 67 -12.50 16.40 3.12
N ASP A 68 -11.45 16.65 2.34
CA ASP A 68 -10.08 16.22 2.64
C ASP A 68 -9.13 17.39 2.39
N SER A 69 -8.25 17.65 3.36
CA SER A 69 -7.35 18.80 3.34
C SER A 69 -6.15 18.63 2.40
N THR A 70 -5.83 17.40 1.98
CA THR A 70 -4.71 17.09 1.08
C THR A 70 -5.22 16.74 -0.31
N CYS A 71 -6.18 15.82 -0.39
CA CYS A 71 -6.74 15.31 -1.64
C CYS A 71 -8.00 16.06 -2.12
N GLY A 72 -8.41 17.11 -1.41
CA GLY A 72 -9.53 17.98 -1.79
C GLY A 72 -10.91 17.31 -1.73
N VAL A 73 -11.90 17.97 -2.37
CA VAL A 73 -13.30 17.52 -2.36
C VAL A 73 -13.49 16.27 -3.23
N PHE A 74 -14.09 15.23 -2.64
CA PHE A 74 -14.43 13.99 -3.33
C PHE A 74 -15.35 14.24 -4.53
N LYS A 75 -15.05 13.61 -5.67
CA LYS A 75 -15.72 13.86 -6.96
C LYS A 75 -16.93 12.98 -7.22
N GLY A 76 -17.09 11.90 -6.45
CA GLY A 76 -18.22 10.98 -6.55
C GLY A 76 -19.47 11.47 -5.81
N THR A 77 -20.57 10.73 -5.94
CA THR A 77 -21.78 10.98 -5.17
C THR A 77 -21.69 10.32 -3.80
N ILE A 78 -22.22 10.98 -2.76
CA ILE A 78 -22.36 10.42 -1.41
C ILE A 78 -23.78 10.71 -0.92
N LYS A 79 -24.47 9.68 -0.43
CA LYS A 79 -25.80 9.79 0.17
C LYS A 79 -25.84 8.97 1.46
N VAL A 80 -26.21 9.59 2.58
CA VAL A 80 -26.46 8.88 3.84
C VAL A 80 -27.93 8.44 3.87
N PHE A 81 -28.19 7.20 4.25
CA PHE A 81 -29.54 6.66 4.43
C PHE A 81 -29.94 6.61 5.91
N ASP A 82 -29.02 6.18 6.77
CA ASP A 82 -29.16 6.09 8.22
C ASP A 82 -27.77 6.11 8.88
N GLU A 83 -27.70 6.13 10.22
CA GLU A 83 -26.45 6.18 11.00
C GLU A 83 -25.46 5.02 10.68
N SER A 84 -25.96 3.94 10.09
CA SER A 84 -25.24 2.71 9.74
C SER A 84 -25.21 2.41 8.24
N THR A 85 -25.64 3.32 7.37
CA THR A 85 -25.69 3.08 5.92
C THR A 85 -25.43 4.35 5.12
N LEU A 86 -24.42 4.30 4.24
CA LEU A 86 -24.16 5.30 3.22
C LEU A 86 -24.11 4.66 1.83
N GLU A 87 -24.20 5.47 0.79
CA GLU A 87 -24.08 5.09 -0.61
C GLU A 87 -23.03 5.98 -1.28
N ILE A 88 -22.07 5.37 -1.96
CA ILE A 88 -21.04 6.06 -2.74
C ILE A 88 -21.15 5.59 -4.18
N ASN A 89 -21.27 6.53 -5.12
CA ASN A 89 -21.37 6.22 -6.56
C ASN A 89 -22.46 5.16 -6.89
N GLY A 90 -23.58 5.17 -6.15
CA GLY A 90 -24.68 4.21 -6.28
C GLY A 90 -24.46 2.84 -5.61
N LYS A 91 -23.31 2.61 -4.96
CA LYS A 91 -23.01 1.38 -4.21
C LYS A 91 -23.26 1.60 -2.71
N GLN A 92 -24.11 0.77 -2.09
CA GLN A 92 -24.42 0.84 -0.66
C GLN A 92 -23.33 0.20 0.22
N ILE A 93 -23.03 0.90 1.32
CA ILE A 93 -21.96 0.62 2.28
C ILE A 93 -22.51 0.74 3.71
N LYS A 94 -22.32 -0.31 4.51
CA LYS A 94 -22.73 -0.36 5.92
C LYS A 94 -21.67 0.21 6.85
N ILE A 95 -22.06 1.02 7.82
CA ILE A 95 -21.14 1.62 8.79
C ILE A 95 -21.45 1.01 10.16
N SER A 96 -20.42 0.46 10.81
CA SER A 96 -20.48 -0.08 12.15
C SER A 96 -19.60 0.78 13.05
N SER A 97 -20.18 1.38 14.09
CA SER A 97 -19.45 2.19 15.07
C SER A 97 -19.16 1.39 16.36
N LYS A 98 -18.92 0.07 16.24
CA LYS A 98 -18.86 -0.84 17.39
C LYS A 98 -17.42 -1.06 17.88
N SER A 99 -17.17 -0.66 19.12
CA SER A 99 -15.95 -0.97 19.86
C SER A 99 -15.95 -2.41 20.37
N VAL A 100 -14.77 -3.04 20.39
CA VAL A 100 -14.53 -4.41 20.91
C VAL A 100 -14.27 -4.40 22.44
N ASP A 101 -14.31 -3.22 23.08
CA ASP A 101 -13.57 -2.93 24.31
C ASP A 101 -14.32 -3.16 25.64
N LYS A 102 -15.12 -4.22 25.76
CA LYS A 102 -15.64 -4.66 27.08
C LYS A 102 -15.01 -5.90 27.68
N HIS A 103 -14.03 -6.54 27.01
CA HIS A 103 -13.05 -7.40 27.70
C HIS A 103 -11.87 -7.79 26.78
N PRO A 104 -10.59 -7.52 27.14
CA PRO A 104 -9.43 -7.91 26.33
C PRO A 104 -9.15 -9.43 26.29
N THR A 105 -9.96 -10.23 26.99
CA THR A 105 -9.86 -11.71 27.08
C THR A 105 -11.20 -12.44 26.87
N LEU A 106 -12.31 -11.73 26.61
CA LEU A 106 -13.67 -12.30 26.66
C LEU A 106 -14.57 -11.91 25.46
N SER A 107 -14.08 -11.12 24.51
CA SER A 107 -14.67 -11.00 23.16
C SER A 107 -14.33 -12.18 22.25
N ILE A 108 -13.46 -13.11 22.68
CA ILE A 108 -13.08 -14.32 21.92
C ILE A 108 -14.17 -15.41 21.96
N GLN A 109 -15.23 -15.25 22.77
CA GLN A 109 -16.32 -16.24 22.92
C GLN A 109 -17.66 -15.88 22.26
N ARG A 110 -17.77 -14.78 21.50
CA ARG A 110 -18.93 -14.53 20.63
C ARG A 110 -18.53 -14.02 19.24
N PRO A 111 -18.19 -14.93 18.31
CA PRO A 111 -18.44 -14.71 16.89
C PRO A 111 -19.96 -14.82 16.66
N SER A 112 -20.70 -13.74 16.89
CA SER A 112 -22.17 -13.76 16.73
C SER A 112 -22.75 -12.39 16.35
N ARG A 113 -22.93 -12.21 15.04
CA ARG A 113 -23.55 -11.06 14.33
C ARG A 113 -22.76 -9.76 14.32
N ASP A 114 -22.83 -9.08 13.18
CA ASP A 114 -22.24 -7.78 12.83
C ASP A 114 -20.71 -7.79 12.62
N SER A 115 -20.15 -8.94 12.21
CA SER A 115 -18.79 -9.05 11.69
C SER A 115 -18.71 -8.67 10.19
N LEU A 116 -17.50 -8.44 9.66
CA LEU A 116 -17.35 -7.90 8.30
C LEU A 116 -17.78 -8.93 7.24
N GLY A 117 -17.56 -10.22 7.52
CA GLY A 117 -18.05 -11.33 6.71
C GLY A 117 -19.57 -11.49 6.75
N ASP A 118 -20.26 -11.04 7.81
CA ASP A 118 -21.73 -10.98 7.84
C ASP A 118 -22.27 -9.94 6.82
N TYR A 119 -21.44 -8.97 6.42
CA TYR A 119 -21.71 -8.02 5.33
C TYR A 119 -21.06 -8.43 3.98
N GLY A 120 -20.52 -9.66 3.87
CA GLY A 120 -19.94 -10.19 2.62
C GLY A 120 -18.44 -9.97 2.41
N ALA A 121 -17.70 -9.40 3.38
CA ALA A 121 -16.28 -9.10 3.18
C ALA A 121 -15.39 -10.37 3.06
N GLU A 122 -14.91 -10.66 1.85
CA GLU A 122 -13.97 -11.77 1.62
C GLU A 122 -12.51 -11.39 1.90
N TYR A 123 -12.09 -10.19 1.53
CA TYR A 123 -10.77 -9.64 1.83
C TYR A 123 -10.92 -8.57 2.91
N VAL A 124 -9.82 -8.18 3.57
CA VAL A 124 -9.69 -7.16 4.64
C VAL A 124 -8.30 -6.50 4.55
N VAL A 125 -8.14 -5.22 4.90
CA VAL A 125 -6.90 -4.43 4.87
C VAL A 125 -6.75 -3.74 6.22
N GLU A 126 -6.20 -4.47 7.17
CA GLU A 126 -6.08 -4.02 8.56
C GLU A 126 -5.26 -2.72 8.67
N SER A 127 -5.91 -1.60 8.99
CA SER A 127 -5.34 -0.24 8.96
C SER A 127 -5.57 0.56 10.25
N SER A 128 -5.94 -0.09 11.35
CA SER A 128 -5.90 0.52 12.69
C SER A 128 -4.47 0.76 13.19
N GLY A 129 -3.50 -0.02 12.70
CA GLY A 129 -2.17 -0.10 13.28
C GLY A 129 -2.10 -0.83 14.63
N ILE A 130 -3.23 -1.36 15.13
CA ILE A 130 -3.31 -2.12 16.40
C ILE A 130 -3.16 -3.63 16.14
N PHE A 131 -3.77 -4.15 15.08
CA PHE A 131 -3.81 -5.59 14.76
C PHE A 131 -2.69 -6.02 13.79
N THR A 132 -1.49 -5.47 13.96
CA THR A 132 -0.33 -5.62 13.07
C THR A 132 0.42 -6.97 13.14
N THR A 133 -0.16 -7.99 13.77
CA THR A 133 0.42 -9.34 13.86
C THR A 133 -0.54 -10.43 13.43
N LEU A 134 -0.04 -11.57 12.97
CA LEU A 134 -0.85 -12.73 12.54
C LEU A 134 -1.90 -13.10 13.60
N LYS A 135 -1.48 -13.20 14.87
CA LYS A 135 -2.37 -13.52 15.99
C LYS A 135 -3.50 -12.50 16.14
N LYS A 136 -3.21 -11.20 16.04
CA LYS A 136 -4.20 -10.14 16.19
C LYS A 136 -5.13 -10.06 14.97
N ALA A 137 -4.57 -9.96 13.76
CA ALA A 137 -5.32 -9.91 12.50
C ALA A 137 -6.20 -11.14 12.25
N SER A 138 -5.91 -12.29 12.90
CA SER A 138 -6.76 -13.49 12.84
C SER A 138 -8.21 -13.27 13.33
N ILE A 139 -8.51 -12.17 14.04
CA ILE A 139 -9.88 -11.80 14.40
C ILE A 139 -10.78 -11.63 13.17
N HIS A 140 -10.25 -11.06 12.07
CA HIS A 140 -10.98 -10.87 10.81
C HIS A 140 -11.29 -12.20 10.13
N LYS A 141 -10.33 -13.14 10.17
CA LYS A 141 -10.52 -14.52 9.69
C LYS A 141 -11.63 -15.25 10.45
N LYS A 142 -11.77 -14.99 11.77
CA LYS A 142 -12.89 -15.52 12.59
C LYS A 142 -14.21 -14.81 12.31
N GLY A 143 -14.17 -13.53 11.92
CA GLY A 143 -15.30 -12.74 11.43
C GLY A 143 -15.63 -12.93 9.94
N GLY A 144 -15.30 -14.09 9.37
CA GLY A 144 -15.70 -14.51 8.02
C GLY A 144 -14.74 -14.14 6.87
N ALA A 145 -13.71 -13.32 7.10
CA ALA A 145 -12.78 -12.95 6.04
C ALA A 145 -11.96 -14.15 5.52
N LYS A 146 -11.76 -14.22 4.20
CA LYS A 146 -10.84 -15.14 3.53
C LYS A 146 -9.41 -14.60 3.53
N LYS A 147 -9.18 -13.30 3.36
CA LYS A 147 -7.84 -12.68 3.30
C LYS A 147 -7.73 -11.42 4.14
N VAL A 148 -6.53 -11.14 4.66
CA VAL A 148 -6.20 -9.92 5.39
C VAL A 148 -4.85 -9.35 4.93
N VAL A 149 -4.77 -8.04 4.68
CA VAL A 149 -3.57 -7.31 4.26
C VAL A 149 -3.32 -6.16 5.26
N ILE A 150 -2.34 -6.28 6.13
CA ILE A 150 -2.03 -5.23 7.11
C ILE A 150 -1.40 -4.04 6.37
N SER A 151 -1.98 -2.83 6.48
CA SER A 151 -1.53 -1.61 5.79
C SER A 151 -0.29 -0.95 6.45
N ALA A 152 0.46 -1.72 7.23
CA ALA A 152 1.59 -1.30 8.04
C ALA A 152 2.58 -2.47 8.21
N PRO A 153 3.85 -2.21 8.58
CA PRO A 153 4.81 -3.27 8.85
C PRO A 153 4.32 -4.26 9.91
N SER A 154 4.56 -5.55 9.66
CA SER A 154 4.28 -6.61 10.62
C SER A 154 5.55 -7.18 11.24
N ALA A 155 5.43 -7.64 12.49
CA ALA A 155 6.49 -8.39 13.16
C ALA A 155 6.59 -9.83 12.63
N ASP A 156 5.46 -10.47 12.33
CA ASP A 156 5.34 -11.91 12.06
C ASP A 156 4.61 -12.26 10.74
N ALA A 157 3.80 -11.36 10.16
CA ALA A 157 3.14 -11.62 8.88
C ALA A 157 4.10 -11.43 7.68
N PRO A 158 4.01 -12.27 6.62
CA PRO A 158 4.76 -12.08 5.39
C PRO A 158 4.51 -10.70 4.78
N MET A 159 5.59 -10.00 4.41
CA MET A 159 5.52 -8.64 3.84
C MET A 159 5.77 -8.65 2.33
N PHE A 160 4.90 -7.96 1.61
CA PHE A 160 4.99 -7.79 0.15
C PHE A 160 5.05 -6.32 -0.24
N VAL A 161 5.80 -6.05 -1.30
CA VAL A 161 5.80 -4.79 -2.03
C VAL A 161 5.48 -5.09 -3.48
N VAL A 162 4.51 -4.38 -4.04
CA VAL A 162 4.05 -4.53 -5.42
C VAL A 162 5.14 -4.04 -6.37
N GLY A 163 5.43 -4.80 -7.44
CA GLY A 163 6.55 -4.58 -8.36
C GLY A 163 7.89 -5.14 -7.89
N VAL A 164 7.94 -5.83 -6.75
CA VAL A 164 9.22 -6.20 -6.11
C VAL A 164 9.26 -7.67 -5.71
N ASN A 165 8.33 -8.13 -4.89
CA ASN A 165 8.29 -9.51 -4.40
C ASN A 165 6.88 -10.11 -4.32
N GLU A 166 5.83 -9.41 -4.78
CA GLU A 166 4.45 -9.87 -4.70
C GLU A 166 4.20 -11.16 -5.51
N THR A 167 5.05 -11.45 -6.49
CA THR A 167 5.05 -12.72 -7.24
C THR A 167 5.31 -13.95 -6.35
N THR A 168 5.89 -13.74 -5.16
CA THR A 168 6.12 -14.81 -4.16
C THR A 168 4.94 -15.01 -3.19
N TYR A 169 3.88 -14.19 -3.30
CA TYR A 169 2.65 -14.31 -2.52
C TYR A 169 1.87 -15.58 -2.93
N LYS A 170 1.86 -16.60 -2.06
CA LYS A 170 1.17 -17.87 -2.28
C LYS A 170 -0.30 -17.83 -1.85
N ALA A 171 -1.15 -18.59 -2.53
CA ALA A 171 -2.58 -18.65 -2.27
C ALA A 171 -2.96 -19.10 -0.84
N ASN A 172 -2.07 -19.78 -0.11
CA ASN A 172 -2.28 -20.20 1.29
C ASN A 172 -1.84 -19.16 2.34
N MET A 173 -1.28 -18.02 1.92
CA MET A 173 -0.96 -16.91 2.83
C MET A 173 -2.22 -16.10 3.05
N ASP A 174 -2.89 -16.32 4.18
CA ASP A 174 -4.21 -15.71 4.45
C ASP A 174 -4.13 -14.33 5.12
N ILE A 175 -3.01 -14.03 5.78
CA ILE A 175 -2.72 -12.76 6.43
C ILE A 175 -1.33 -12.33 5.98
N VAL A 176 -1.24 -11.17 5.34
CA VAL A 176 -0.01 -10.58 4.80
C VAL A 176 0.09 -9.11 5.22
N SER A 177 1.21 -8.44 4.93
CA SER A 177 1.41 -7.02 5.19
C SER A 177 1.93 -6.30 3.94
N ASN A 178 1.47 -5.06 3.71
CA ASN A 178 1.93 -4.17 2.65
C ASN A 178 3.20 -3.39 3.04
N ALA A 179 3.89 -3.78 4.12
CA ALA A 179 5.01 -3.02 4.70
C ALA A 179 4.63 -1.55 5.04
N SER A 180 5.58 -0.61 4.98
CA SER A 180 5.33 0.84 5.14
C SER A 180 5.34 1.58 3.81
N CYS A 181 4.79 2.81 3.77
CA CYS A 181 4.88 3.69 2.62
C CYS A 181 6.35 3.95 2.19
N THR A 182 7.25 4.22 3.14
CA THR A 182 8.69 4.38 2.88
C THR A 182 9.33 3.11 2.31
N THR A 183 8.92 1.92 2.76
CA THR A 183 9.34 0.65 2.15
C THR A 183 8.84 0.50 0.72
N ASN A 184 7.60 0.89 0.43
CA ASN A 184 7.05 0.86 -0.94
C ASN A 184 7.72 1.89 -1.87
N CYS A 185 8.27 2.98 -1.34
CA CYS A 185 9.06 3.94 -2.14
C CYS A 185 10.50 3.47 -2.37
N LEU A 186 11.19 3.02 -1.31
CA LEU A 186 12.58 2.59 -1.39
C LEU A 186 12.74 1.30 -2.21
N ALA A 187 11.81 0.34 -2.08
CA ALA A 187 12.01 -0.99 -2.63
C ALA A 187 12.00 -1.05 -4.17
N PRO A 188 11.15 -0.34 -4.93
CA PRO A 188 11.25 -0.28 -6.40
C PRO A 188 12.52 0.42 -6.91
N LEU A 189 13.02 1.42 -6.16
CA LEU A 189 14.24 2.18 -6.52
C LEU A 189 15.51 1.37 -6.29
N ALA A 190 15.63 0.75 -5.12
CA ALA A 190 16.85 0.08 -4.68
C ALA A 190 16.82 -1.44 -4.91
N LYS A 191 15.69 -1.99 -5.35
CA LYS A 191 15.33 -3.41 -5.18
C LYS A 191 15.60 -3.82 -3.72
N ALA A 192 14.95 -3.15 -2.76
CA ALA A 192 15.33 -3.25 -1.34
C ALA A 192 14.26 -3.07 -0.25
N VAL A 193 14.11 -4.10 0.60
CA VAL A 193 14.18 -4.03 2.08
C VAL A 193 14.61 -5.44 2.54
N GLY A 194 15.47 -5.59 3.55
CA GLY A 194 16.04 -6.89 3.93
C GLY A 194 15.07 -8.04 4.26
N LYS A 195 13.81 -7.72 4.65
CA LYS A 195 12.71 -8.68 4.83
C LYS A 195 11.90 -8.97 3.56
N VAL A 196 11.96 -8.08 2.58
CA VAL A 196 11.25 -8.15 1.28
C VAL A 196 12.14 -8.83 0.24
N LEU A 197 13.46 -8.60 0.32
CA LEU A 197 14.51 -9.09 -0.56
C LEU A 197 15.74 -9.48 0.27
N PRO A 198 15.99 -10.79 0.47
CA PRO A 198 17.02 -11.30 1.38
C PRO A 198 18.44 -10.83 1.05
N GLU A 199 18.75 -10.56 -0.22
CA GLU A 199 20.08 -10.17 -0.69
C GLU A 199 20.59 -8.84 -0.10
N LEU A 200 19.69 -8.01 0.44
CA LEU A 200 20.00 -6.73 1.10
C LEU A 200 19.76 -6.74 2.61
N ASN A 201 19.55 -7.90 3.22
CA ASN A 201 19.44 -8.00 4.67
C ASN A 201 20.74 -7.53 5.35
N GLY A 202 20.62 -6.67 6.37
CA GLY A 202 21.76 -6.03 7.04
C GLY A 202 22.50 -4.93 6.26
N LYS A 203 22.22 -4.73 4.95
CA LYS A 203 22.97 -3.77 4.10
C LYS A 203 22.40 -2.36 4.08
N LEU A 204 21.15 -2.17 4.51
CA LEU A 204 20.49 -0.87 4.55
C LEU A 204 19.89 -0.61 5.94
N THR A 205 20.04 0.64 6.38
CA THR A 205 19.38 1.22 7.55
C THR A 205 19.01 2.68 7.22
N GLY A 206 18.26 3.35 8.09
CA GLY A 206 17.86 4.73 7.86
C GLY A 206 17.24 5.39 9.08
N MET A 207 16.93 6.68 8.91
CA MET A 207 16.20 7.51 9.87
C MET A 207 15.16 8.34 9.12
N ALA A 208 14.26 8.98 9.85
CA ALA A 208 13.26 9.88 9.29
C ALA A 208 13.29 11.23 10.01
N PHE A 209 13.20 12.31 9.24
CA PHE A 209 12.95 13.65 9.76
C PHE A 209 11.49 14.01 9.51
N HIS A 210 10.73 14.24 10.58
CA HIS A 210 9.35 14.72 10.48
C HIS A 210 9.37 16.24 10.29
N VAL A 211 8.79 16.70 9.18
CA VAL A 211 8.74 18.10 8.76
C VAL A 211 7.28 18.58 8.66
N PRO A 212 7.00 19.90 8.71
CA PRO A 212 5.63 20.42 8.71
C PRO A 212 4.99 20.45 7.31
N THR A 213 5.03 19.33 6.59
CA THR A 213 4.26 19.10 5.35
C THR A 213 3.11 18.13 5.64
N PRO A 214 1.88 18.39 5.14
CA PRO A 214 0.72 17.59 5.49
C PRO A 214 0.68 16.22 4.77
N ASN A 215 1.22 16.15 3.56
CA ASN A 215 1.39 14.93 2.78
C ASN A 215 2.58 15.08 1.81
N VAL A 216 2.89 13.99 1.12
CA VAL A 216 4.07 13.74 0.27
C VAL A 216 5.36 13.72 1.09
N SER A 217 6.14 12.67 0.84
CA SER A 217 7.41 12.39 1.47
C SER A 217 8.48 12.14 0.41
N VAL A 218 9.74 12.21 0.82
CA VAL A 218 10.90 11.96 -0.05
C VAL A 218 11.86 10.98 0.60
N VAL A 219 12.41 10.06 -0.19
CA VAL A 219 13.50 9.17 0.18
C VAL A 219 14.81 9.76 -0.33
N ASP A 220 15.77 9.93 0.57
CA ASP A 220 17.19 10.14 0.27
C ASP A 220 17.91 8.81 0.49
N LEU A 221 18.26 8.13 -0.61
CA LEU A 221 19.07 6.92 -0.57
C LEU A 221 20.52 7.28 -0.94
N THR A 222 21.38 7.37 0.07
CA THR A 222 22.83 7.43 -0.14
C THR A 222 23.40 6.02 -0.09
N CYS A 223 23.94 5.52 -1.19
CA CYS A 223 24.38 4.13 -1.33
C CYS A 223 25.76 4.00 -2.01
N ARG A 224 26.41 2.85 -1.78
CA ARG A 224 27.59 2.40 -2.52
C ARG A 224 27.20 1.25 -3.45
N LEU A 225 27.60 1.34 -4.72
CA LEU A 225 27.40 0.28 -5.71
C LEU A 225 28.57 -0.73 -5.67
N GLU A 226 28.29 -2.02 -5.88
CA GLU A 226 29.34 -3.04 -6.05
C GLU A 226 30.01 -2.92 -7.43
N LYS A 227 29.22 -2.66 -8.47
CA LYS A 227 29.68 -2.36 -9.83
C LYS A 227 29.62 -0.86 -10.07
N SER A 228 30.74 -0.28 -10.52
CA SER A 228 30.80 1.13 -10.89
C SER A 228 29.89 1.45 -12.07
N ALA A 229 29.10 2.52 -11.98
CA ALA A 229 28.24 3.07 -13.03
C ALA A 229 28.23 4.60 -12.95
N SER A 230 28.08 5.30 -14.07
CA SER A 230 27.88 6.75 -14.01
C SER A 230 26.48 7.09 -13.50
N TYR A 231 26.27 8.31 -13.00
CA TYR A 231 24.93 8.75 -12.60
C TYR A 231 23.97 8.80 -13.79
N GLU A 232 24.47 9.06 -15.01
CA GLU A 232 23.67 9.00 -16.24
C GLU A 232 23.22 7.57 -16.56
N ASP A 233 24.08 6.56 -16.39
CA ASP A 233 23.72 5.15 -16.59
C ASP A 233 22.63 4.72 -15.60
N VAL A 234 22.74 5.14 -14.34
CA VAL A 234 21.74 4.85 -13.30
C VAL A 234 20.41 5.55 -13.61
N LYS A 235 20.43 6.83 -14.03
CA LYS A 235 19.24 7.53 -14.50
C LYS A 235 18.60 6.81 -15.69
N ALA A 236 19.39 6.39 -16.68
CA ALA A 236 18.90 5.67 -17.85
C ALA A 236 18.26 4.32 -17.46
N ALA A 237 18.89 3.55 -16.58
CA ALA A 237 18.35 2.29 -16.06
C ALA A 237 17.02 2.48 -15.31
N ILE A 238 16.91 3.51 -14.45
CA ILE A 238 15.67 3.84 -13.74
C ILE A 238 14.59 4.33 -14.72
N LYS A 239 14.94 5.15 -15.72
CA LYS A 239 14.01 5.63 -16.78
C LYS A 239 13.52 4.50 -17.69
N TYR A 240 14.32 3.47 -17.89
CA TYR A 240 13.92 2.24 -18.57
C TYR A 240 12.98 1.40 -17.68
N ALA A 241 13.34 1.19 -16.40
CA ALA A 241 12.54 0.43 -15.46
C ALA A 241 11.13 1.02 -15.25
N SER A 242 11.03 2.34 -15.09
CA SER A 242 9.76 3.07 -14.91
C SER A 242 8.85 3.05 -16.14
N LYS A 243 9.40 2.94 -17.35
CA LYS A 243 8.61 2.81 -18.59
C LYS A 243 8.31 1.37 -18.98
N GLY A 244 9.08 0.41 -18.48
CA GLY A 244 8.95 -1.02 -18.77
C GLY A 244 8.43 -1.81 -17.56
N PRO A 245 9.28 -2.65 -16.92
CA PRO A 245 8.86 -3.65 -15.95
C PRO A 245 8.19 -3.11 -14.68
N LEU A 246 8.44 -1.85 -14.31
CA LEU A 246 7.88 -1.19 -13.12
C LEU A 246 6.89 -0.07 -13.47
N ASN A 247 6.34 -0.06 -14.69
CA ASN A 247 5.37 0.94 -15.11
C ASN A 247 4.12 0.94 -14.19
N GLY A 248 3.69 2.13 -13.78
CA GLY A 248 2.62 2.33 -12.79
C GLY A 248 3.05 2.12 -11.33
N ILE A 249 4.32 1.80 -11.05
CA ILE A 249 4.86 1.55 -9.70
C ILE A 249 6.04 2.48 -9.43
N LEU A 250 7.00 2.52 -10.36
CA LEU A 250 8.15 3.42 -10.36
C LEU A 250 7.91 4.51 -11.41
N GLY A 251 7.99 5.77 -10.99
CA GLY A 251 8.03 6.96 -11.83
C GLY A 251 9.45 7.48 -12.04
N TYR A 252 9.57 8.42 -12.97
CA TYR A 252 10.79 9.16 -13.26
C TYR A 252 10.39 10.59 -13.62
N THR A 253 11.07 11.59 -13.08
CA THR A 253 10.97 12.99 -13.50
C THR A 253 12.35 13.61 -13.73
N ASP A 254 12.43 14.46 -14.76
CA ASP A 254 13.55 15.38 -15.03
C ASP A 254 13.10 16.86 -15.04
N GLU A 255 11.94 17.14 -14.44
CA GLU A 255 11.39 18.49 -14.21
C GLU A 255 11.83 19.06 -12.86
N ASP A 256 11.72 20.38 -12.67
CA ASP A 256 12.07 21.06 -11.42
C ASP A 256 10.86 21.04 -10.47
N VAL A 257 10.75 19.97 -9.68
CA VAL A 257 9.57 19.58 -8.89
C VAL A 257 9.70 19.89 -7.38
N VAL A 258 8.55 19.96 -6.70
CA VAL A 258 8.41 20.04 -5.24
C VAL A 258 7.37 19.05 -4.72
N SER A 259 7.26 18.90 -3.39
CA SER A 259 6.36 17.92 -2.76
C SER A 259 4.90 18.01 -3.22
N ASN A 260 4.39 19.22 -3.46
CA ASN A 260 2.99 19.42 -3.84
C ASN A 260 2.65 18.86 -5.23
N ASP A 261 3.63 18.69 -6.12
CA ASP A 261 3.42 18.20 -7.49
C ASP A 261 3.07 16.70 -7.53
N PHE A 262 3.28 15.98 -6.41
CA PHE A 262 3.03 14.54 -6.27
C PHE A 262 1.78 14.20 -5.45
N VAL A 263 1.00 15.19 -5.00
CA VAL A 263 -0.23 14.94 -4.23
C VAL A 263 -1.25 14.21 -5.11
N GLY A 264 -1.66 13.01 -4.70
CA GLY A 264 -2.53 12.13 -5.48
C GLY A 264 -1.82 11.28 -6.54
N ASP A 265 -0.48 11.25 -6.56
CA ASP A 265 0.26 10.32 -7.42
C ASP A 265 0.10 8.87 -6.92
N SER A 266 -0.31 7.97 -7.81
CA SER A 266 -0.61 6.57 -7.51
C SER A 266 0.63 5.66 -7.54
N ARG A 267 1.78 6.17 -8.01
CA ARG A 267 3.05 5.44 -8.06
C ARG A 267 3.63 5.33 -6.65
N SER A 268 4.29 4.20 -6.37
CA SER A 268 4.88 3.94 -5.06
C SER A 268 6.19 4.70 -4.84
N SER A 269 6.90 5.03 -5.93
CA SER A 269 8.20 5.72 -5.93
C SER A 269 8.29 6.57 -7.21
N ILE A 270 8.71 7.83 -7.14
CA ILE A 270 8.93 8.70 -8.30
C ILE A 270 10.34 9.27 -8.22
N PHE A 271 11.27 8.65 -8.96
CA PHE A 271 12.67 9.04 -8.95
C PHE A 271 12.88 10.43 -9.55
N ASP A 272 13.63 11.26 -8.82
CA ASP A 272 14.00 12.63 -9.19
C ASP A 272 15.42 12.63 -9.77
N ALA A 273 15.50 12.89 -11.08
CA ALA A 273 16.74 12.84 -11.85
C ALA A 273 17.64 14.08 -11.67
N LYS A 274 17.15 15.13 -11.00
CA LYS A 274 17.86 16.39 -10.78
C LYS A 274 18.26 16.60 -9.31
N ALA A 275 17.48 16.08 -8.37
CA ALA A 275 17.77 16.21 -6.93
C ALA A 275 18.83 15.22 -6.42
N GLY A 276 19.06 14.10 -7.11
CA GLY A 276 20.14 13.17 -6.78
C GLY A 276 21.52 13.62 -7.29
N ILE A 277 22.59 12.99 -6.80
CA ILE A 277 23.97 13.30 -7.18
C ILE A 277 24.89 12.08 -7.07
N GLY A 278 25.69 11.82 -8.09
CA GLY A 278 26.81 10.88 -8.03
C GLY A 278 28.10 11.58 -7.60
N MET A 279 28.69 11.20 -6.46
CA MET A 279 29.99 11.73 -6.03
C MET A 279 31.16 11.01 -6.70
N ASN A 280 30.99 9.73 -7.00
CA ASN A 280 31.84 8.98 -7.94
C ASN A 280 31.05 7.78 -8.50
N ALA A 281 31.64 7.03 -9.43
CA ALA A 281 30.97 5.92 -10.10
C ALA A 281 30.51 4.77 -9.16
N SER A 282 30.99 4.73 -7.90
CA SER A 282 30.57 3.75 -6.90
C SER A 282 29.77 4.34 -5.75
N PHE A 283 29.58 5.66 -5.63
CA PHE A 283 28.96 6.28 -4.46
C PHE A 283 28.08 7.47 -4.84
N MET A 284 26.80 7.36 -4.54
CA MET A 284 25.77 8.29 -5.02
C MET A 284 24.58 8.43 -4.07
N LYS A 285 23.87 9.53 -4.25
CA LYS A 285 22.59 9.86 -3.62
C LYS A 285 21.48 9.78 -4.67
N LEU A 286 20.49 8.93 -4.44
CA LEU A 286 19.29 8.82 -5.24
C LEU A 286 18.12 9.43 -4.46
N VAL A 287 17.34 10.30 -5.11
CA VAL A 287 16.17 10.95 -4.51
C VAL A 287 14.91 10.40 -5.16
N SER A 288 13.90 10.07 -4.37
CA SER A 288 12.61 9.62 -4.89
C SER A 288 11.44 10.11 -4.04
N TRP A 289 10.47 10.75 -4.68
CA TRP A 289 9.24 11.25 -4.08
C TRP A 289 8.20 10.14 -3.97
N TYR A 290 7.28 10.27 -3.03
CA TYR A 290 6.11 9.41 -2.92
C TYR A 290 4.99 10.10 -2.14
N ASP A 291 3.76 9.97 -2.64
CA ASP A 291 2.59 10.23 -1.81
C ASP A 291 2.49 9.10 -0.77
N ASN A 292 2.85 9.43 0.47
CA ASN A 292 2.87 8.48 1.59
C ASN A 292 1.48 7.97 2.00
N GLU A 293 0.43 8.53 1.40
CA GLU A 293 -0.97 8.30 1.68
C GLU A 293 -1.65 7.59 0.48
N TRP A 294 -1.62 8.22 -0.71
CA TRP A 294 -2.30 7.75 -1.92
C TRP A 294 -1.60 6.53 -2.57
N GLY A 295 -0.28 6.63 -2.83
CA GLY A 295 0.50 5.53 -3.40
C GLY A 295 0.54 4.29 -2.49
N ALA A 296 0.57 4.50 -1.17
CA ALA A 296 0.48 3.43 -0.19
C ALA A 296 -0.89 2.72 -0.20
N GLY A 297 -1.98 3.48 -0.33
CA GLY A 297 -3.33 2.92 -0.49
C GLY A 297 -3.48 2.11 -1.78
N GLN A 298 -2.92 2.60 -2.89
CA GLN A 298 -2.95 1.89 -4.18
C GLN A 298 -2.12 0.59 -4.14
N ALA A 299 -1.01 0.55 -3.41
CA ALA A 299 -0.24 -0.68 -3.17
C ALA A 299 -1.02 -1.71 -2.33
N CYS A 300 -1.66 -1.27 -1.23
CA CYS A 300 -2.54 -2.12 -0.42
C CYS A 300 -3.65 -2.76 -1.27
N ILE A 301 -4.29 -1.94 -2.12
CA ILE A 301 -5.30 -2.39 -3.08
C ILE A 301 -4.73 -3.39 -4.11
N GLY A 302 -3.47 -3.22 -4.52
CA GLY A 302 -2.77 -4.15 -5.40
C GLY A 302 -2.66 -5.56 -4.81
N LEU A 303 -2.32 -5.67 -3.52
CA LEU A 303 -2.14 -6.96 -2.84
C LEU A 303 -3.45 -7.75 -2.64
N LEU A 304 -4.61 -7.09 -2.62
CA LEU A 304 -5.92 -7.76 -2.57
C LEU A 304 -6.11 -8.75 -3.71
N LYS A 305 -5.57 -8.44 -4.89
CA LYS A 305 -5.68 -9.30 -6.06
C LYS A 305 -4.90 -10.60 -5.89
N GLY A 306 -3.99 -10.69 -4.92
CA GLY A 306 -3.17 -11.87 -4.65
C GLY A 306 -2.37 -12.36 -5.87
N PRO A 307 -1.98 -13.65 -5.92
CA PRO A 307 -1.22 -14.21 -7.04
C PRO A 307 -1.95 -14.19 -8.40
N LEU A 308 -3.26 -13.92 -8.41
CA LEU A 308 -4.12 -13.90 -9.60
C LEU A 308 -3.90 -12.66 -10.50
N ARG A 309 -2.72 -12.03 -10.48
CA ARG A 309 -2.23 -11.16 -11.57
C ARG A 309 -1.70 -11.98 -12.75
N HIS A 310 -1.28 -13.22 -12.53
CA HIS A 310 -0.67 -14.06 -13.55
C HIS A 310 -1.68 -14.86 -14.37
N GLY A 311 -2.38 -14.16 -15.26
CA GLY A 311 -2.61 -14.73 -16.59
C GLY A 311 -1.26 -14.87 -17.30
N THR A 312 -1.07 -15.93 -18.09
CA THR A 312 0.19 -16.26 -18.74
C THR A 312 0.69 -15.15 -19.67
N VAL A 313 1.73 -14.42 -19.25
CA VAL A 313 2.61 -13.69 -20.18
C VAL A 313 3.71 -14.67 -20.59
N GLN A 314 3.58 -15.25 -21.79
CA GLN A 314 4.69 -15.97 -22.41
C GLN A 314 5.80 -14.97 -22.74
N SER A 315 7.03 -15.29 -22.35
CA SER A 315 8.21 -14.49 -22.66
C SER A 315 8.58 -14.61 -24.14
N THR A 316 8.44 -13.53 -24.91
CA THR A 316 8.92 -13.44 -26.30
C THR A 316 9.94 -12.31 -26.47
N GLY A 317 11.22 -12.68 -26.45
CA GLY A 317 12.30 -12.01 -27.20
C GLY A 317 12.68 -10.55 -26.87
N SER A 318 13.46 -10.33 -25.80
CA SER A 318 14.32 -9.13 -25.68
C SER A 318 15.56 -9.34 -24.79
N GLU A 319 16.06 -10.58 -24.72
CA GLU A 319 17.06 -11.04 -23.73
C GLU A 319 18.37 -10.23 -23.73
N ALA A 320 18.79 -9.67 -24.87
CA ALA A 320 20.04 -8.91 -24.99
C ALA A 320 20.03 -7.55 -24.24
N ILE A 321 18.89 -6.85 -24.19
CA ILE A 321 18.76 -5.56 -23.48
C ILE A 321 18.32 -5.81 -22.03
N ALA A 322 17.48 -6.82 -21.81
CA ALA A 322 17.15 -7.30 -20.47
C ALA A 322 18.42 -7.68 -19.69
N ALA A 323 19.42 -8.34 -20.32
CA ALA A 323 20.68 -8.69 -19.67
C ALA A 323 21.48 -7.48 -19.13
N VAL A 324 21.43 -6.32 -19.78
CA VAL A 324 22.11 -5.10 -19.30
C VAL A 324 21.37 -4.53 -18.08
N ALA A 325 20.03 -4.45 -18.13
CA ALA A 325 19.21 -4.05 -16.99
C ALA A 325 19.30 -5.04 -15.81
N PHE A 326 19.42 -6.34 -16.09
CA PHE A 326 19.57 -7.40 -15.09
C PHE A 326 20.97 -7.42 -14.46
N SER A 327 22.02 -7.11 -15.23
CA SER A 327 23.39 -6.97 -14.74
C SER A 327 23.60 -5.77 -13.81
N LEU A 328 22.81 -4.70 -13.99
CA LEU A 328 22.76 -3.53 -13.09
C LEU A 328 21.85 -3.74 -11.86
N SER A 329 20.88 -4.66 -11.91
CA SER A 329 19.93 -4.94 -10.81
C SER A 329 20.26 -6.21 -10.00
N VAL A 330 21.44 -6.78 -10.24
CA VAL A 330 22.06 -7.82 -9.41
C VAL A 330 23.45 -7.32 -9.00
N GLN A 331 23.70 -7.30 -7.67
CA GLN A 331 24.92 -6.94 -6.93
C GLN A 331 24.96 -5.54 -6.26
N PHE A 332 24.37 -5.48 -5.06
CA PHE A 332 24.90 -4.70 -3.94
C PHE A 332 25.55 -5.66 -2.93
N SER A 333 26.85 -5.57 -2.74
CA SER A 333 27.61 -6.21 -1.67
C SER A 333 28.72 -5.25 -1.21
N LEU A 334 29.53 -5.70 -0.25
CA LEU A 334 30.65 -4.99 0.41
C LEU A 334 30.17 -4.04 1.51
N LEU A 335 30.72 -4.08 2.74
CA LEU A 335 31.75 -4.97 3.30
C LEU A 335 31.49 -5.14 4.81
N GLU A 336 31.85 -6.30 5.37
CA GLU A 336 32.13 -6.39 6.81
C GLU A 336 33.42 -5.62 7.10
N GLY A 337 33.44 -4.85 8.19
CA GLY A 337 34.56 -4.05 8.67
C GLY A 337 34.31 -3.58 10.09
#